data_AF-A0A524F6G7-F1
#
_entry.id   AF-A0A524F6G7-F1
#
_cell.length_a   1.000
_cell.length_b   1.000
_cell.length_c   1.000
_cell.angle_alpha   90.00
_cell.angle_beta   90.00
_cell.angle_gamma   90.00
#
_symmetry.space_group_name_H-M   'P 1'
#
loop_
_entity.id
_entity.type
_entity.pdbx_description
1 polymer ?
#
loop_
_entity_poly.entity_id
_entity_poly.type
_entity_poly.pdbx_seq_one_letter_code
_entity_poly.pdbx_strand_id
1 'polypeptide(L)'
;MSDEDSPEHIYLTRIILDVLKPHEPSIDMLAIELVKLEGANVTGVNITLDEVDVKTQSLKMIIEGRSLNYPLIRRKLESLNCAIHSLDQVVCGDTKVEYIVTPQD
;
A
#
# COMPACT_ATOMS: atom_id res chain seq x y z
N MET A 1 -29.50 -6.79 -27.59
CA MET A 1 -28.42 -5.82 -27.33
C MET A 1 -28.28 -5.79 -25.83
N SER A 2 -27.50 -6.72 -25.33
CA SER A 2 -27.22 -6.94 -23.92
C SER A 2 -25.79 -6.45 -23.68
N ASP A 3 -25.64 -5.64 -22.65
CA ASP A 3 -24.47 -4.83 -22.33
C ASP A 3 -23.22 -5.70 -22.04
N GLU A 4 -22.51 -6.12 -23.09
CA GLU A 4 -21.24 -6.87 -22.98
C GLU A 4 -19.98 -5.99 -23.03
N ASP A 5 -20.11 -4.66 -23.06
CA ASP A 5 -18.97 -3.72 -23.07
C ASP A 5 -19.03 -2.78 -21.85
N SER A 6 -18.99 -3.33 -20.64
CA SER A 6 -18.63 -2.54 -19.45
C SER A 6 -17.11 -2.57 -19.29
N PRO A 7 -16.46 -1.41 -19.13
CA PRO A 7 -15.01 -1.26 -19.34
C PRO A 7 -14.23 -2.16 -18.38
N GLU A 8 -13.12 -2.70 -18.88
CA GLU A 8 -12.04 -3.33 -18.10
C GLU A 8 -11.95 -2.68 -16.72
N HIS A 9 -12.22 -3.44 -15.67
CA HIS A 9 -12.14 -2.91 -14.32
C HIS A 9 -10.65 -2.67 -14.00
N ILE A 10 -10.16 -1.48 -14.33
CA ILE A 10 -8.80 -1.05 -13.97
C ILE A 10 -8.86 -0.60 -12.51
N TYR A 11 -8.43 -1.47 -11.61
CA TYR A 11 -8.34 -1.18 -10.19
C TYR A 11 -6.96 -1.47 -9.63
N LEU A 12 -6.60 -0.75 -8.57
CA LEU A 12 -5.39 -1.02 -7.80
C LEU A 12 -5.58 -2.29 -6.97
N THR A 13 -4.65 -3.24 -7.09
CA THR A 13 -4.67 -4.51 -6.36
C THR A 13 -3.57 -4.62 -5.32
N ARG A 14 -2.39 -4.05 -5.60
CA ARG A 14 -1.28 -3.99 -4.64
C ARG A 14 -0.53 -2.68 -4.79
N ILE A 15 -0.12 -2.12 -3.66
CA ILE A 15 0.85 -1.01 -3.61
C ILE A 15 1.97 -1.37 -2.64
N ILE A 16 3.19 -0.97 -2.98
CA ILE A 16 4.35 -1.04 -2.09
C ILE A 16 4.80 0.39 -1.83
N LEU A 17 4.93 0.74 -0.56
CA LEU A 17 5.28 2.08 -0.09
C LEU A 17 6.54 2.02 0.76
N ASP A 18 7.42 2.99 0.57
CA ASP A 18 8.44 3.38 1.54
C ASP A 18 7.86 4.49 2.40
N VAL A 19 7.81 4.26 3.71
CA VAL A 19 7.15 5.14 4.67
C VAL A 19 8.07 5.43 5.83
N LEU A 20 8.33 6.71 6.05
CA LEU A 20 9.06 7.22 7.19
C LEU A 20 8.09 7.54 8.32
N LYS A 21 8.36 7.07 9.53
CA LYS A 21 7.57 7.40 10.72
C LYS A 21 8.43 7.74 11.93
N PRO A 22 7.88 8.41 12.96
CA PRO A 22 8.51 8.49 14.27
C PRO A 22 8.54 7.11 14.94
N HIS A 23 9.18 6.98 16.10
CA HIS A 23 9.12 5.75 16.90
C HIS A 23 7.68 5.33 17.24
N GLU A 24 6.79 6.30 17.42
CA GLU A 24 5.35 6.08 17.59
C GLU A 24 4.55 6.63 16.38
N PRO A 25 3.49 5.93 15.93
CA PRO A 25 2.90 4.69 16.47
C PRO A 25 3.68 3.41 16.11
N SER A 26 3.33 2.29 16.76
CA SER A 26 3.95 0.98 16.51
C SER A 26 3.47 0.35 15.19
N ILE A 27 4.30 -0.55 14.62
CA ILE A 27 4.04 -1.15 13.30
C ILE A 27 2.78 -2.03 13.28
N ASP A 28 2.47 -2.71 14.39
CA ASP A 28 1.28 -3.54 14.55
C ASP A 28 0.00 -2.70 14.56
N MET A 29 0.03 -1.54 15.23
CA MET A 29 -1.08 -0.59 15.22
C MET A 29 -1.35 -0.06 13.82
N LEU A 30 -0.29 0.31 13.06
CA LEU A 30 -0.43 0.74 11.68
C LEU A 30 -1.09 -0.32 10.80
N ALA A 31 -0.66 -1.58 10.92
CA ALA A 31 -1.24 -2.69 10.17
C ALA A 31 -2.74 -2.87 10.48
N ILE A 32 -3.11 -2.84 11.75
CA ILE A 32 -4.51 -2.97 12.18
C ILE A 32 -5.36 -1.80 11.67
N GLU A 33 -4.88 -0.57 11.77
CA GLU A 33 -5.61 0.63 11.34
C GLU A 33 -5.81 0.67 9.83
N LEU A 34 -4.84 0.19 9.04
CA LEU A 34 -4.96 0.10 7.58
C LEU A 34 -5.99 -0.95 7.14
N VAL A 35 -6.01 -2.11 7.79
CA VAL A 35 -7.00 -3.17 7.48
C VAL A 35 -8.41 -2.76 7.90
N LYS A 36 -8.56 -2.02 9.01
CA LYS A 36 -9.85 -1.50 9.48
C LYS A 36 -10.37 -0.29 8.69
N LEU A 37 -9.57 0.27 7.78
CA LEU A 37 -9.93 1.48 7.05
C LEU A 37 -11.06 1.19 6.05
N GLU A 38 -12.29 1.48 6.46
CA GLU A 38 -13.46 1.35 5.61
C GLU A 38 -13.34 2.21 4.34
N GLY A 39 -13.73 1.64 3.20
CA GLY A 39 -13.64 2.30 1.89
C GLY A 39 -12.26 2.26 1.24
N ALA A 40 -11.22 1.77 1.93
CA ALA A 40 -9.91 1.52 1.33
C ALA A 40 -9.80 0.15 0.64
N ASN A 41 -10.74 -0.76 0.91
CA ASN A 41 -10.81 -2.12 0.36
C ASN A 41 -9.53 -2.94 0.53
N VAL A 42 -8.84 -2.73 1.66
CA VAL A 42 -7.62 -3.44 2.04
C VAL A 42 -8.01 -4.84 2.51
N THR A 43 -7.43 -5.88 1.90
CA THR A 43 -7.60 -7.28 2.32
C THR A 43 -6.44 -7.78 3.18
N GLY A 44 -5.27 -7.17 3.06
CA GLY A 44 -4.09 -7.56 3.82
C GLY A 44 -3.00 -6.51 3.75
N VAL A 45 -2.19 -6.46 4.82
CA VAL A 45 -1.05 -5.57 4.95
C VAL A 45 0.14 -6.35 5.50
N ASN A 46 1.30 -6.12 4.90
CA ASN A 46 2.59 -6.51 5.44
C ASN A 46 3.40 -5.22 5.67
N ILE A 47 3.95 -5.07 6.88
CA ILE A 47 4.83 -3.95 7.23
C ILE A 47 6.13 -4.54 7.73
N THR A 48 7.23 -4.17 7.09
CA THR A 48 8.59 -4.56 7.46
C THR A 48 9.37 -3.32 7.84
N LEU A 49 10.05 -3.36 8.99
CA LEU A 49 10.99 -2.32 9.40
C LEU A 49 12.28 -2.50 8.61
N ASP A 50 12.68 -1.49 7.85
CA ASP A 50 13.87 -1.55 6.99
C ASP A 50 15.07 -0.95 7.72
N GLU A 51 14.96 0.32 8.13
CA GLU A 51 16.01 1.04 8.84
C GLU A 51 15.48 1.75 10.09
N VAL A 52 16.35 1.90 11.08
CA VAL A 52 16.07 2.61 12.33
C VAL A 52 17.12 3.70 12.53
N ASP A 53 16.65 4.94 12.53
CA ASP A 53 17.44 6.12 12.86
C ASP A 53 17.19 6.57 14.30
N VAL A 54 18.00 7.54 14.75
CA VAL A 54 17.91 8.13 16.09
C VAL A 54 16.50 8.66 16.40
N LYS A 55 15.78 9.19 15.41
CA LYS A 55 14.45 9.82 15.59
C LYS A 55 13.34 9.23 14.72
N THR A 56 13.69 8.45 13.71
CA THR A 56 12.78 7.99 12.66
C THR A 56 12.98 6.51 12.37
N GLN A 57 11.97 5.90 11.78
CA GLN A 57 11.99 4.52 11.32
C GLN A 57 11.49 4.48 9.89
N SER A 58 12.23 3.81 9.02
CA SER A 58 11.84 3.57 7.63
C SER A 58 11.14 2.23 7.54
N LEU A 59 9.96 2.22 6.95
CA LEU A 59 9.10 1.06 6.84
C LEU A 59 8.81 0.76 5.37
N LYS A 60 8.93 -0.51 5.01
CA LYS A 60 8.38 -1.01 3.76
C LYS A 60 6.99 -1.59 4.01
N MET A 61 5.98 -0.98 3.40
CA MET A 61 4.59 -1.44 3.51
C MET A 61 4.11 -2.03 2.19
N ILE A 62 3.57 -3.24 2.24
CA ILE A 62 2.89 -3.90 1.12
C ILE A 62 1.42 -3.99 1.49
N ILE A 63 0.57 -3.35 0.70
CA ILE A 63 -0.88 -3.31 0.93
C ILE A 63 -1.54 -3.99 -0.26
N GLU A 64 -2.35 -5.00 0.03
CA GLU A 64 -3.15 -5.72 -0.97
C GLU A 64 -4.64 -5.51 -0.73
N GLY A 65 -5.40 -5.48 -1.83
CA GLY A 65 -6.85 -5.34 -1.78
C GLY A 65 -7.51 -5.48 -3.14
N ARG A 66 -8.82 -5.22 -3.18
CA ARG A 66 -9.60 -5.18 -4.41
C ARG A 66 -10.15 -3.77 -4.59
N SER A 67 -9.67 -3.03 -5.59
CA SER A 67 -10.02 -1.61 -5.73
C SER A 67 -9.55 -0.77 -4.55
N LEU A 68 -8.23 -0.83 -4.31
CA LEU A 68 -7.58 -0.05 -3.28
C LEU A 68 -7.78 1.45 -3.50
N ASN A 69 -8.27 2.15 -2.48
CA ASN A 69 -8.37 3.60 -2.50
C ASN A 69 -7.06 4.22 -1.95
N TYR A 70 -6.05 4.35 -2.81
CA TYR A 70 -4.76 4.93 -2.42
C TYR A 70 -4.87 6.33 -1.78
N PRO A 71 -5.67 7.28 -2.32
CA PRO A 71 -5.86 8.57 -1.66
C PRO A 71 -6.34 8.47 -0.20
N LEU A 72 -7.24 7.53 0.09
CA LEU A 72 -7.74 7.31 1.45
C LEU A 72 -6.67 6.69 2.35
N ILE A 73 -5.94 5.70 1.85
CA ILE A 73 -4.80 5.07 2.55
C ILE A 73 -3.74 6.11 2.89
N ARG A 74 -3.36 6.96 1.92
CA ARG A 74 -2.39 8.05 2.09
C ARG A 74 -2.81 9.00 3.20
N ARG A 75 -4.07 9.45 3.19
CA ARG A 75 -4.61 10.32 4.25
C ARG A 75 -4.58 9.65 5.62
N LYS A 76 -4.88 8.35 5.69
CA LYS A 76 -4.83 7.59 6.95
C LYS A 76 -3.40 7.52 7.48
N LEU A 77 -2.42 7.20 6.65
CA LEU A 77 -1.01 7.19 7.02
C LEU A 77 -0.54 8.57 7.49
N GLU A 78 -0.87 9.63 6.76
CA GLU A 78 -0.56 11.01 7.16
C GLU A 78 -1.17 11.38 8.52
N SER A 79 -2.41 10.93 8.80
CA SER A 79 -3.06 11.15 10.11
C SER A 79 -2.40 10.40 11.27
N LEU A 80 -1.63 9.35 10.96
CA LEU A 80 -0.86 8.54 11.91
C LEU A 80 0.60 9.00 12.00
N ASN A 81 0.88 10.25 11.60
CA ASN A 81 2.22 10.84 11.54
C ASN A 81 3.21 10.06 10.66
N CYS A 82 2.73 9.29 9.69
CA CYS A 82 3.56 8.57 8.75
C CYS A 82 3.69 9.39 7.45
N ALA A 83 4.92 9.56 6.97
CA ALA A 83 5.23 10.26 5.74
C ALA A 83 5.59 9.23 4.65
N ILE A 84 4.85 9.21 3.55
CA ILE A 84 5.20 8.38 2.39
C ILE A 84 6.37 9.03 1.67
N HIS A 85 7.50 8.34 1.64
CA HIS A 85 8.71 8.79 0.96
C HIS A 85 8.65 8.44 -0.54
N SER A 86 8.29 7.21 -0.87
CA SER A 86 8.08 6.75 -2.25
C SER A 86 6.96 5.72 -2.38
N LEU A 87 6.42 5.64 -3.60
CA LEU A 87 5.53 4.57 -4.06
C LEU A 87 6.38 3.65 -4.95
N ASP A 88 6.94 2.60 -4.35
CA ASP A 88 7.96 1.74 -4.96
C ASP A 88 7.38 0.83 -6.04
N GLN A 89 6.16 0.34 -5.84
CA GLN A 89 5.52 -0.58 -6.78
C GLN A 89 4.01 -0.39 -6.76
N VAL A 90 3.40 -0.54 -7.93
CA VAL A 90 1.96 -0.59 -8.12
C VAL A 90 1.60 -1.78 -8.99
N VAL A 91 0.56 -2.51 -8.59
CA VAL A 91 -0.07 -3.55 -9.40
C VAL A 91 -1.53 -3.17 -9.61
N CYS A 92 -1.98 -3.24 -10.87
CA CYS A 92 -3.35 -2.90 -11.26
C CYS A 92 -3.92 -3.90 -12.28
N GLY A 93 -5.24 -3.96 -12.35
CA GLY A 93 -5.99 -4.86 -13.24
C GLY A 93 -6.37 -6.18 -12.59
N ASP A 94 -7.02 -7.05 -13.38
CA ASP A 94 -7.60 -8.30 -12.89
C ASP A 94 -6.57 -9.39 -12.56
N THR A 95 -5.41 -9.33 -13.21
CA THR A 95 -4.32 -10.29 -12.99
C THR A 95 -3.20 -9.62 -12.21
N LYS A 96 -2.72 -10.28 -11.14
CA LYS A 96 -1.51 -9.82 -10.43
C LYS A 96 -0.29 -10.06 -11.31
N VAL A 97 0.32 -8.98 -11.78
CA VAL A 97 1.60 -9.00 -12.50
C VAL A 97 2.72 -8.81 -11.49
N GLU A 98 3.56 -9.84 -11.33
CA GLU A 98 4.71 -9.79 -10.44
C GLU A 98 5.91 -9.16 -11.15
N TYR A 99 6.77 -8.47 -10.40
CA TYR A 99 8.02 -7.94 -10.93
C TYR A 99 8.99 -9.09 -11.23
N ILE A 100 9.51 -9.13 -12.45
CA ILE A 100 10.46 -10.14 -12.91
C ILE A 100 11.82 -9.46 -13.03
N VAL A 101 12.81 -9.94 -12.25
CA VAL A 101 14.19 -9.48 -12.37
C VAL A 101 14.71 -9.92 -13.74
N THR A 102 15.03 -8.95 -14.60
CA THR A 102 15.68 -9.26 -15.87
C THR A 102 17.20 -9.16 -15.72
N PRO A 103 18.01 -9.93 -16.46
CA PRO A 103 19.48 -9.92 -16.33
C PRO A 103 20.16 -8.57 -16.65
N GLN A 104 19.40 -7.51 -16.93
CA GLN A 104 19.87 -6.17 -17.28
C GLN A 104 19.75 -5.17 -16.11
N ASP A 105 19.11 -5.55 -15.00
CA ASP A 105 19.06 -4.79 -13.73
C ASP A 105 20.23 -5.14 -12.80
#